data_AF-A0A9X1KBB2-F1
#
_entry.id   AF-A0A9X1KBB2-F1
#
_cell.length_a   1.000
_cell.length_b   1.000
_cell.length_c   1.000
_cell.angle_alpha   90.00
_cell.angle_beta   90.00
_cell.angle_gamma   90.00
#
_symmetry.space_group_name_H-M   'P 1'
#
loop_
_entity.id
_entity.type
_entity.pdbx_description
1 polymer ?
#
loop_
_entity_poly.entity_id
_entity_poly.type
_entity_poly.pdbx_seq_one_letter_code
_entity_poly.pdbx_strand_id
1 'polypeptide(L)'
;IIPLEELYRVCQFVRDITKDDPYMIGRIIARPYVGEPGDFTRTSNRHDYALDPFGHTVLDSLKEAGKDVIAVGKINDIFNGQGITESVRTKSNMDGVDQLLNVMKKEFTGISFTNLVDFDALYGHRRDEVGYAHAIEEFD
;
A
#
# COMPACT_ATOMS: atom_id res chain seq x y z
N ILE A 1 -12.50 21.86 -14.87
CA ILE A 1 -11.26 21.05 -14.94
C ILE A 1 -10.32 21.59 -13.86
N ILE A 2 -9.69 20.74 -13.06
CA ILE A 2 -8.82 21.14 -11.93
C ILE A 2 -7.36 20.84 -12.33
N PRO A 3 -6.44 21.83 -12.33
CA PRO A 3 -5.01 21.58 -12.54
C PRO A 3 -4.42 20.63 -11.50
N LEU A 4 -3.37 19.90 -11.88
CA LEU A 4 -2.79 18.85 -11.03
C LEU A 4 -2.27 19.39 -9.69
N GLU A 5 -1.57 20.53 -9.71
CA GLU A 5 -1.06 21.16 -8.48
C GLU A 5 -2.20 21.59 -7.54
N GLU A 6 -3.32 22.06 -8.10
CA GLU A 6 -4.49 22.42 -7.30
C GLU A 6 -5.14 21.17 -6.69
N LEU A 7 -5.26 20.08 -7.45
CA LEU A 7 -5.74 18.80 -6.93
C LEU A 7 -4.87 18.31 -5.77
N TYR A 8 -3.55 18.38 -5.91
CA TYR A 8 -2.62 18.01 -4.83
C TYR A 8 -2.76 18.91 -3.60
N ARG A 9 -2.91 20.22 -3.79
CA ARG A 9 -3.15 21.16 -2.69
C ARG A 9 -4.46 20.85 -1.95
N VAL A 10 -5.53 20.52 -2.67
CA VAL A 10 -6.81 20.12 -2.08
C VAL A 10 -6.66 18.81 -1.29
N CYS A 11 -6.01 17.80 -1.87
CA CYS A 11 -5.78 16.54 -1.18
C CYS A 11 -4.94 16.71 0.10
N GLN A 12 -3.91 17.56 0.06
CA GLN A 12 -3.12 17.92 1.24
C GLN A 12 -4.00 18.59 2.32
N PHE A 13 -4.81 19.58 1.94
CA PHE A 13 -5.74 20.22 2.87
C PHE A 13 -6.71 19.21 3.51
N VAL A 14 -7.31 18.33 2.71
CA VAL A 14 -8.20 17.26 3.21
C VAL A 14 -7.44 16.34 4.16
N ARG A 15 -6.19 15.99 3.84
CA ARG A 15 -5.34 15.18 4.73
C ARG A 15 -5.16 15.86 6.08
N ASP A 16 -4.93 17.17 6.10
CA ASP A 16 -4.70 17.94 7.33
C ASP A 16 -5.92 18.01 8.25
N ILE A 17 -7.13 18.05 7.68
CA ILE A 17 -8.38 18.12 8.48
C ILE A 17 -8.98 16.75 8.84
N THR A 18 -8.38 15.64 8.40
CA THR A 18 -8.88 14.26 8.62
C THR A 18 -7.93 13.41 9.46
N LYS A 19 -7.03 14.04 10.22
CA LYS A 19 -6.05 13.33 11.06
C LYS A 19 -6.63 12.85 12.39
N ASP A 20 -7.73 13.48 12.84
CA ASP A 20 -8.29 13.30 14.17
C ASP A 20 -9.73 12.76 14.12
N ASP A 21 -10.20 12.27 15.26
CA ASP A 21 -11.60 11.89 15.46
C ASP A 21 -12.54 13.10 15.32
N PRO A 22 -13.76 12.92 14.78
CA PRO A 22 -14.39 11.65 14.42
C PRO A 22 -14.11 11.17 12.99
N TYR A 23 -13.26 11.88 12.23
CA TYR A 23 -13.05 11.66 10.79
C TYR A 23 -11.61 11.26 10.49
N MET A 24 -11.08 10.29 11.25
CA MET A 24 -9.76 9.74 11.04
C MET A 24 -9.73 8.86 9.78
N ILE A 25 -9.28 9.43 8.67
CA ILE A 25 -9.21 8.73 7.38
C ILE A 25 -7.79 8.19 7.19
N GLY A 26 -7.61 6.91 6.86
CA GLY A 26 -6.27 6.34 6.71
C GLY A 26 -5.45 6.93 5.56
N ARG A 27 -6.10 7.30 4.43
CA ARG A 27 -5.41 7.81 3.24
C ARG A 27 -6.29 8.70 2.38
N ILE A 28 -5.74 9.82 1.91
CA ILE A 28 -6.34 10.65 0.86
C ILE A 28 -5.63 10.32 -0.46
N ILE A 29 -6.38 10.12 -1.55
CA ILE A 29 -5.79 9.71 -2.84
C ILE A 29 -6.23 10.67 -3.94
N ALA A 30 -5.27 11.37 -4.54
CA ALA A 30 -5.47 12.12 -5.78
C ALA A 30 -5.63 11.14 -6.95
N ARG A 31 -6.77 11.21 -7.65
CA ARG A 31 -7.09 10.38 -8.83
C ARG A 31 -7.35 11.25 -10.08
N PRO A 32 -6.34 11.94 -10.62
CA PRO A 32 -6.49 12.72 -11.84
C PRO A 32 -6.81 11.84 -13.05
N TYR A 33 -7.71 12.30 -13.90
CA TYR A 33 -8.14 11.64 -15.13
C TYR A 33 -8.21 12.63 -16.30
N VAL A 34 -8.18 12.09 -17.51
CA VAL A 34 -8.33 12.82 -18.78
C VAL A 34 -9.35 12.09 -19.66
N GLY A 35 -9.79 12.73 -20.74
CA GLY A 35 -10.75 12.18 -21.70
C GLY A 35 -12.06 12.96 -21.72
N GLU A 36 -13.10 12.31 -22.24
CA GLU A 36 -14.41 12.93 -22.50
C GLU A 36 -15.56 12.00 -22.08
N PRO A 37 -16.81 12.48 -22.02
CA PRO A 37 -17.94 11.64 -21.63
C PRO A 37 -18.02 10.35 -22.47
N GLY A 38 -17.89 9.20 -21.81
CA GLY A 38 -17.86 7.89 -22.45
C GLY A 38 -16.45 7.28 -22.57
N ASP A 39 -15.38 8.07 -22.42
CA ASP A 39 -13.99 7.62 -22.53
C ASP A 39 -13.06 8.38 -21.56
N PHE A 40 -13.22 8.14 -20.26
CA PHE A 40 -12.34 8.70 -19.24
C PHE A 40 -11.25 7.71 -18.82
N THR A 41 -10.00 8.16 -18.83
CA THR A 41 -8.83 7.38 -18.42
C THR A 41 -8.11 8.05 -17.25
N ARG A 42 -7.85 7.28 -16.19
CA ARG A 42 -7.01 7.73 -15.06
C ARG A 42 -5.57 7.89 -15.53
N THR A 43 -4.93 9.00 -15.13
CA THR A 43 -3.52 9.24 -15.45
C THR A 43 -2.58 8.56 -14.45
N SER A 44 -1.28 8.53 -14.76
CA SER A 44 -0.23 8.07 -13.84
C SER A 44 0.06 9.05 -12.70
N ASN A 45 -0.50 10.27 -12.72
CA ASN A 45 -0.28 11.34 -11.74
C ASN A 45 -1.00 11.12 -10.40
N ARG A 46 -1.28 9.86 -10.04
CA ARG A 46 -1.82 9.48 -8.75
C ARG A 46 -0.85 9.88 -7.65
N HIS A 47 -1.36 10.50 -6.59
CA HIS A 47 -0.60 10.79 -5.38
C HIS A 47 -1.40 10.41 -4.14
N ASP A 48 -0.74 9.86 -3.13
CA ASP A 48 -1.38 9.31 -1.94
C ASP A 48 -0.82 10.03 -0.69
N TYR A 49 -1.71 10.48 0.18
CA TYR A 49 -1.38 11.13 1.46
C TYR A 49 -1.84 10.20 2.59
N ALA A 50 -0.92 9.37 3.09
CA ALA A 50 -1.17 8.42 4.17
C ALA A 50 -1.00 9.09 5.54
N LEU A 51 -1.62 8.51 6.58
CA LEU A 51 -1.16 8.75 7.95
C LEU A 51 0.14 7.96 8.17
N ASP A 52 1.10 8.61 8.82
CA ASP A 52 2.21 7.88 9.42
C ASP A 52 1.69 7.04 10.59
N PRO A 53 2.33 5.90 10.90
CA PRO A 53 2.15 5.25 12.20
C PRO A 53 2.18 6.26 13.35
N PHE A 54 1.27 6.13 14.32
CA PHE A 54 1.13 7.09 15.44
C PHE A 54 2.32 7.16 16.40
N GLY A 55 3.37 6.37 16.15
CA GLY A 55 4.56 6.35 16.97
C GLY A 55 5.63 5.45 16.39
N HIS A 56 6.71 5.29 17.16
CA HIS A 56 7.81 4.40 16.83
C HIS A 56 7.35 2.95 16.78
N THR A 57 7.69 2.26 15.70
CA THR A 57 7.30 0.87 15.45
C THR A 57 8.48 -0.07 15.69
N VAL A 58 8.21 -1.38 15.76
CA VAL A 58 9.27 -2.40 15.78
C VAL A 58 10.13 -2.34 14.51
N LEU A 59 9.56 -1.89 13.38
CA LEU A 59 10.31 -1.72 12.13
C LEU A 59 11.36 -0.61 12.25
N ASP A 60 11.03 0.49 12.94
CA ASP A 60 12.00 1.56 13.23
C ASP A 60 13.12 1.04 14.12
N SER A 61 12.78 0.31 15.20
CA SER A 61 13.77 -0.32 16.09
C SER A 61 14.76 -1.21 15.32
N LEU A 62 14.26 -2.02 14.38
CA LEU A 62 15.10 -2.90 13.56
C LEU A 62 16.02 -2.09 12.64
N LYS A 63 15.47 -1.10 11.93
CA LYS A 63 16.24 -0.22 11.04
C LYS A 63 17.32 0.55 11.79
N GLU A 64 17.00 1.11 12.95
CA GLU A 64 17.94 1.83 13.82
C GLU A 64 19.06 0.93 14.33
N ALA A 65 18.75 -0.35 14.60
CA ALA A 65 19.74 -1.37 14.97
C ALA A 65 20.56 -1.91 13.78
N GLY A 66 20.43 -1.29 12.58
CA GLY A 66 21.14 -1.71 11.37
C GLY A 66 20.68 -3.05 10.81
N LYS A 67 19.44 -3.47 11.10
CA LYS A 67 18.81 -4.68 10.57
C LYS A 67 18.01 -4.37 9.31
N ASP A 68 17.91 -5.36 8.43
CA ASP A 68 17.12 -5.23 7.20
C ASP A 68 15.62 -5.31 7.51
N VAL A 69 14.83 -4.43 6.90
CA VAL A 69 13.37 -4.43 6.94
C VAL A 69 12.87 -4.39 5.50
N ILE A 70 12.61 -5.58 4.96
CA ILE A 70 12.23 -5.77 3.56
C ILE A 70 10.70 -5.89 3.49
N ALA A 71 10.05 -4.88 2.93
CA ALA A 71 8.61 -4.85 2.73
C ALA A 71 8.22 -5.43 1.37
N VAL A 72 7.34 -6.42 1.35
CA VAL A 72 6.80 -7.01 0.11
C VAL A 72 5.30 -6.69 -0.03
N GLY A 73 4.91 -6.20 -1.20
CA GLY A 73 3.55 -5.80 -1.52
C GLY A 73 3.16 -4.46 -0.89
N LYS A 74 2.07 -4.45 -0.12
CA LYS A 74 1.49 -3.21 0.45
C LYS A 74 2.10 -2.73 1.75
N ILE A 75 3.04 -3.47 2.35
CA ILE A 75 3.62 -3.12 3.66
C ILE A 75 4.24 -1.71 3.64
N ASN A 76 5.03 -1.35 2.61
CA ASN A 76 5.60 0.00 2.53
C ASN A 76 4.53 1.10 2.48
N ASP A 77 3.44 0.88 1.73
CA ASP A 77 2.34 1.84 1.65
C ASP A 77 1.64 1.98 3.01
N ILE A 78 1.38 0.86 3.72
CA ILE A 78 0.70 0.81 5.01
C ILE A 78 1.46 1.59 6.08
N PHE A 79 2.79 1.43 6.12
CA PHE A 79 3.65 2.12 7.08
C PHE A 79 4.18 3.47 6.56
N ASN A 80 3.72 3.94 5.39
CA ASN A 80 4.23 5.14 4.72
C ASN A 80 5.78 5.19 4.60
N GLY A 81 6.42 4.03 4.46
CA GLY A 81 7.88 3.88 4.44
C GLY A 81 8.59 3.97 5.79
N GLN A 82 7.87 4.23 6.89
CA GLN A 82 8.44 4.26 8.24
C GLN A 82 9.04 2.89 8.61
N GLY A 83 10.27 2.88 9.12
CA GLY A 83 11.02 1.67 9.45
C GLY A 83 11.47 0.79 8.27
N ILE A 84 11.12 1.10 7.01
CA ILE A 84 11.45 0.26 5.85
C ILE A 84 12.87 0.56 5.34
N THR A 85 13.63 -0.49 4.98
CA THR A 85 14.95 -0.37 4.34
C THR A 85 14.91 -0.75 2.86
N GLU A 86 14.09 -1.73 2.49
CA GLU A 86 13.85 -2.13 1.10
C GLU A 86 12.35 -2.36 0.86
N SER A 87 11.84 -1.99 -0.31
CA SER A 87 10.44 -2.25 -0.68
C SER A 87 10.33 -2.90 -2.05
N VAL A 88 9.59 -4.00 -2.14
CA VAL A 88 9.27 -4.72 -3.38
C VAL A 88 7.77 -4.66 -3.64
N ARG A 89 7.37 -4.13 -4.79
CA ARG A 89 5.96 -4.05 -5.19
C ARG A 89 5.48 -5.36 -5.81
N THR A 90 4.21 -5.66 -5.62
CA THR A 90 3.55 -6.87 -6.16
C THR A 90 2.30 -6.51 -6.96
N LYS A 91 1.89 -7.40 -7.86
CA LYS A 91 0.73 -7.25 -8.74
C LYS A 91 -0.47 -8.13 -8.34
N SER A 92 -0.21 -9.26 -7.70
CA SER A 92 -1.20 -10.23 -7.20
C SER A 92 -0.63 -11.00 -6.01
N ASN A 93 -1.43 -11.88 -5.41
CA ASN A 93 -0.99 -12.77 -4.34
C ASN A 93 0.18 -13.66 -4.77
N MET A 94 0.09 -14.37 -5.91
CA MET A 94 1.15 -15.27 -6.36
C MET A 94 2.44 -14.55 -6.76
N ASP A 95 2.34 -13.34 -7.35
CA ASP A 95 3.54 -12.50 -7.52
C ASP A 95 4.13 -12.10 -6.16
N GLY A 96 3.29 -11.85 -5.15
CA GLY A 96 3.75 -11.63 -3.77
C GLY A 96 4.47 -12.83 -3.16
N VAL A 97 4.01 -14.05 -3.41
CA VAL A 97 4.69 -15.28 -3.02
C VAL A 97 6.04 -15.40 -3.75
N ASP A 98 6.07 -15.17 -5.07
CA ASP A 98 7.32 -15.18 -5.85
C ASP A 98 8.34 -14.16 -5.32
N GLN A 99 7.91 -12.93 -5.02
CA GLN A 99 8.78 -11.91 -4.44
C GLN A 99 9.27 -12.29 -3.05
N LEU A 100 8.41 -12.87 -2.20
CA LEU A 100 8.83 -13.40 -0.90
C LEU A 100 9.90 -14.49 -1.06
N LEU A 101 9.69 -15.46 -1.96
CA LEU A 101 10.67 -16.51 -2.24
C LEU A 101 11.98 -15.94 -2.78
N ASN A 102 11.94 -14.88 -3.58
CA ASN A 102 13.14 -14.19 -4.05
C ASN A 102 13.87 -13.46 -2.91
N VAL A 103 13.15 -12.85 -1.97
CA VAL A 103 13.74 -12.25 -0.77
C VAL A 103 14.36 -13.32 0.12
N MET A 104 13.73 -14.48 0.29
CA MET A 104 14.27 -15.61 1.08
C MET A 104 15.60 -16.17 0.52
N LYS A 105 15.89 -15.95 -0.77
CA LYS A 105 17.17 -16.34 -1.39
C LYS A 105 18.29 -15.32 -1.14
N LYS A 106 17.97 -14.11 -0.69
CA LYS A 106 18.96 -13.08 -0.35
C LYS A 106 19.55 -13.35 1.03
N GLU A 107 20.82 -13.01 1.20
CA GLU A 107 21.44 -12.96 2.52
C GLU A 107 21.09 -11.62 3.18
N PHE A 108 20.31 -11.64 4.25
CA PHE A 108 19.94 -10.46 5.03
C PHE A 108 19.78 -10.84 6.50
N THR A 109 19.89 -9.86 7.41
CA THR A 109 19.66 -10.09 8.84
C THR A 109 18.65 -9.07 9.36
N GLY A 110 17.41 -9.53 9.58
CA GLY A 110 16.31 -8.69 10.01
C GLY A 110 14.96 -9.35 9.74
N ILE A 111 14.03 -8.61 9.13
CA ILE A 111 12.68 -9.09 8.80
C ILE A 111 12.35 -8.89 7.31
N SER A 112 11.72 -9.90 6.72
CA SER A 112 10.93 -9.75 5.50
C SER A 112 9.46 -9.79 5.88
N PHE A 113 8.69 -8.76 5.50
CA PHE A 113 7.28 -8.62 5.85
C PHE A 113 6.44 -8.48 4.58
N THR A 114 5.53 -9.42 4.36
CA THR A 114 4.72 -9.53 3.13
C THR A 114 3.24 -9.30 3.42
N ASN A 115 2.55 -8.56 2.55
CA ASN A 115 1.10 -8.48 2.52
C ASN A 115 0.54 -9.05 1.20
N LEU A 116 -0.34 -10.05 1.29
CA LEU A 116 -1.08 -10.64 0.18
C LEU A 116 -2.49 -10.06 0.14
N VAL A 117 -2.72 -9.08 -0.74
CA VAL A 117 -3.87 -8.16 -0.65
C VAL A 117 -5.12 -8.63 -1.39
N ASP A 118 -5.01 -9.60 -2.31
CA ASP A 118 -6.13 -9.95 -3.19
C ASP A 118 -7.30 -10.55 -2.41
N PHE A 119 -7.01 -11.26 -1.32
CA PHE A 119 -8.00 -11.77 -0.37
C PHE A 119 -9.01 -10.70 0.06
N ASP A 120 -8.52 -9.52 0.44
CA ASP A 120 -9.36 -8.40 0.86
C ASP A 120 -9.91 -7.62 -0.34
N ALA A 121 -9.04 -7.25 -1.27
CA ALA A 121 -9.35 -6.27 -2.33
C ALA A 121 -10.20 -6.84 -3.48
N LEU A 122 -10.05 -8.13 -3.81
CA LEU A 122 -10.77 -8.76 -4.92
C LEU A 122 -11.96 -9.58 -4.44
N TYR A 123 -11.87 -10.23 -3.27
CA TYR A 123 -12.86 -11.22 -2.84
C TYR A 123 -13.63 -10.77 -1.60
N GLY A 124 -12.95 -10.42 -0.51
CA GLY A 124 -13.56 -10.04 0.78
C GLY A 124 -14.51 -8.86 0.66
N HIS A 125 -14.03 -7.72 0.16
CA HIS A 125 -14.87 -6.53 -0.02
C HIS A 125 -16.01 -6.71 -1.03
N ARG A 126 -15.87 -7.65 -1.97
CA ARG A 126 -16.90 -7.97 -2.97
C ARG A 126 -17.87 -9.05 -2.52
N ARG A 127 -17.62 -9.67 -1.37
CA ARG A 127 -18.37 -10.83 -0.84
C ARG A 127 -18.43 -12.00 -1.83
N ASP A 128 -17.32 -12.26 -2.49
CA ASP A 128 -17.16 -13.41 -3.41
C ASP A 128 -16.53 -14.58 -2.65
N GLU A 129 -17.38 -15.42 -2.05
CA GLU A 129 -16.96 -16.56 -1.23
C GLU A 129 -16.19 -17.63 -2.04
N VAL A 130 -16.63 -17.88 -3.28
CA VAL A 130 -16.02 -18.89 -4.16
C VAL A 130 -14.63 -18.42 -4.61
N GLY A 131 -14.52 -17.17 -5.05
CA GLY A 131 -13.22 -16.58 -5.41
C GLY A 131 -12.25 -16.53 -4.24
N TYR A 132 -12.74 -16.23 -3.03
CA TYR A 132 -11.92 -16.24 -1.82
C TYR A 132 -11.40 -17.65 -1.52
N ALA A 133 -12.26 -18.68 -1.56
CA ALA A 133 -11.87 -20.06 -1.31
C ALA A 133 -10.78 -20.53 -2.30
N HIS A 134 -10.96 -20.28 -3.59
CA HIS A 134 -9.93 -20.61 -4.59
C HIS A 134 -8.63 -19.86 -4.34
N ALA A 135 -8.67 -18.58 -3.96
CA ALA A 135 -7.45 -17.83 -3.66
C ALA A 135 -6.69 -18.39 -2.45
N ILE A 136 -7.40 -19.01 -1.48
CA ILE A 136 -6.76 -19.71 -0.35
C ILE A 136 -6.10 -20.99 -0.85
N GLU A 137 -6.80 -21.78 -1.66
CA GLU A 137 -6.25 -23.01 -2.28
C GLU A 137 -5.06 -22.74 -3.20
N GLU A 138 -5.02 -21.60 -3.90
CA GLU A 138 -3.86 -21.21 -4.72
C GLU A 138 -2.64 -20.80 -3.87
N PHE A 139 -2.88 -20.31 -2.65
CA PHE A 139 -1.82 -19.88 -1.74
C PHE A 139 -1.24 -21.04 -0.91
N ASP A 140 -2.07 -22.04 -0.55
CA ASP A 140 -1.69 -23.25 0.19
C ASP A 140 -0.70 -24.13 -0.60
#